data_AF-A0A1I6E1Z1-F1
#
_entry.id   AF-A0A1I6E1Z1-F1
#
_cell.length_a   1.000
_cell.length_b   1.000
_cell.length_c   1.000
_cell.angle_alpha   90.00
_cell.angle_beta   90.00
_cell.angle_gamma   90.00
#
_symmetry.space_group_name_H-M   'P 1'
#
loop_
_entity.id
_entity.type
_entity.pdbx_description
1 polymer ?
#
loop_
_entity_poly.entity_id
_entity_poly.type
_entity_poly.pdbx_seq_one_letter_code
_entity_poly.pdbx_strand_id
1 'polypeptide(L)'
;MGSANDTNTDMYLIPRNVVTRYEIFPGFGWFELGAVLAGAVVGAVLFGIVSLFTAAGVRFVTLVIPPAFVFAVTRPGPDGLSFYDLIRRKRRWAGSRRRYLYRRGS
;
A
#
# COMPACT_ATOMS: atom_id res chain seq x y z
N MET A 1 -58.45 -11.11 -18.06
CA MET A 1 -57.64 -10.85 -19.27
C MET A 1 -56.33 -10.23 -18.83
N GLY A 2 -55.26 -11.02 -18.80
CA GLY A 2 -53.91 -10.52 -18.56
C GLY A 2 -53.20 -10.31 -19.89
N SER A 3 -52.50 -9.19 -20.03
CA SER A 3 -51.32 -9.10 -20.89
C SER A 3 -50.30 -8.27 -20.14
N ALA A 4 -49.55 -8.98 -19.30
CA ALA A 4 -48.48 -8.48 -18.47
C ALA A 4 -47.15 -8.63 -19.22
N ASN A 5 -46.86 -7.74 -20.17
CA ASN A 5 -45.61 -7.79 -20.95
C ASN A 5 -45.14 -6.39 -21.39
N ASP A 6 -45.08 -5.43 -20.46
CA ASP A 6 -44.15 -4.30 -20.59
C ASP A 6 -42.85 -4.67 -19.86
N THR A 7 -42.09 -5.59 -20.44
CA THR A 7 -40.75 -6.00 -19.99
C THR A 7 -39.68 -5.03 -20.51
N ASN A 8 -39.80 -3.75 -20.15
CA ASN A 8 -38.72 -2.77 -20.27
C ASN A 8 -38.11 -2.51 -18.88
N THR A 9 -37.67 -3.60 -18.24
CA THR A 9 -36.96 -3.59 -16.95
C THR A 9 -35.45 -3.70 -17.13
N ASP A 10 -34.91 -3.27 -18.27
CA ASP A 10 -33.51 -2.82 -18.34
C ASP A 10 -33.42 -1.41 -17.76
N MET A 11 -33.86 -1.28 -16.51
CA MET A 11 -33.65 -0.08 -15.71
C MET A 11 -32.14 -0.01 -15.47
N TYR A 12 -31.46 0.75 -16.32
CA TYR A 12 -30.02 0.94 -16.30
C TYR A 12 -29.63 1.49 -14.92
N LEU A 13 -29.25 0.58 -14.03
CA LEU A 13 -28.94 0.81 -12.63
C LEU A 13 -27.51 1.36 -12.54
N ILE A 14 -27.27 2.51 -13.18
CA ILE A 14 -26.02 3.24 -12.96
C ILE A 14 -26.08 3.74 -11.52
N PRO A 15 -25.19 3.27 -10.62
CA PRO A 15 -25.16 3.80 -9.27
C PRO A 15 -24.87 5.30 -9.36
N ARG A 16 -25.84 6.13 -8.96
CA ARG A 16 -25.76 7.60 -9.04
C ARG A 16 -24.80 8.24 -8.02
N ASN A 17 -23.81 7.50 -7.53
CA ASN A 17 -22.87 7.99 -6.53
C ASN A 17 -21.45 7.42 -6.71
N VAL A 18 -20.99 7.29 -7.96
CA VAL A 18 -19.56 7.14 -8.23
C VAL A 18 -18.95 8.52 -8.24
N VAL A 19 -18.59 9.00 -7.05
CA VAL A 19 -17.72 10.16 -6.91
C VAL A 19 -16.36 9.71 -7.43
N THR A 20 -16.07 10.01 -8.69
CA THR A 20 -14.76 9.82 -9.28
C THR A 20 -13.79 10.69 -8.51
N ARG A 21 -12.93 10.06 -7.70
CA ARG A 21 -11.81 10.76 -7.09
C ARG A 21 -10.89 11.22 -8.22
N TYR A 22 -10.34 12.42 -8.11
CA TYR A 22 -9.34 12.92 -9.05
C TYR A 22 -8.06 12.08 -8.91
N GLU A 23 -8.01 11.01 -9.69
CA GLU A 23 -6.91 10.05 -9.80
C GLU A 23 -6.16 10.31 -11.11
N ILE A 24 -4.84 10.43 -11.04
CA ILE A 24 -3.95 10.58 -12.21
C ILE A 24 -3.75 9.18 -12.84
N PHE A 25 -3.61 8.17 -11.98
CA PHE A 25 -3.63 6.74 -12.32
C PHE A 25 -4.52 6.03 -11.31
N PRO A 26 -5.09 4.85 -11.62
CA PRO A 26 -5.92 4.11 -10.67
C PRO A 26 -5.21 3.92 -9.31
N GLY A 27 -5.76 4.49 -8.24
CA GLY A 27 -5.17 4.47 -6.90
C GLY A 27 -4.02 5.46 -6.65
N PHE A 28 -3.82 6.47 -7.51
CA PHE A 28 -2.82 7.54 -7.36
C PHE A 28 -3.46 8.91 -7.66
N GLY A 29 -3.84 9.65 -6.63
CA GLY A 29 -4.38 10.99 -6.68
C GLY A 29 -3.39 12.10 -6.28
N TRP A 30 -3.93 13.29 -6.04
CA TRP A 30 -3.15 14.50 -5.75
C TRP A 30 -2.34 14.44 -4.46
N PHE A 31 -2.86 13.73 -3.44
CA PHE A 31 -2.13 13.56 -2.19
C PHE A 31 -0.89 12.69 -2.39
N GLU A 32 -0.99 11.56 -3.10
CA GLU A 32 0.18 10.75 -3.42
C GLU A 32 1.19 11.53 -4.26
N LEU A 33 0.74 12.33 -5.23
CA LEU A 33 1.64 13.19 -6.01
C LEU A 33 2.42 14.16 -5.10
N GLY A 34 1.72 14.84 -4.18
CA GLY A 34 2.36 15.75 -3.23
C GLY A 34 3.36 15.04 -2.32
N ALA A 35 3.01 13.85 -1.82
CA ALA A 35 3.90 13.02 -1.00
C ALA A 35 5.14 12.56 -1.78
N VAL A 36 4.98 12.16 -3.05
CA VAL A 36 6.09 11.78 -3.93
C VAL A 36 7.01 12.96 -4.20
N LEU A 37 6.47 14.13 -4.51
CA LEU A 37 7.26 15.35 -4.74
C LEU A 37 8.02 15.76 -3.47
N ALA A 38 7.36 15.75 -2.31
CA ALA A 38 8.02 16.04 -1.04
C ALA A 38 9.17 15.05 -0.77
N GLY A 39 8.95 13.75 -1.00
CA GLY A 39 9.98 12.73 -0.92
C GLY A 39 11.16 12.97 -1.87
N ALA A 40 10.87 13.38 -3.11
CA ALA A 40 11.90 13.69 -4.10
C ALA A 40 12.76 14.89 -3.68
N VAL A 41 12.15 15.96 -3.15
CA VAL A 41 12.87 17.13 -2.64
C VAL A 41 13.75 16.74 -1.45
N VAL A 42 13.21 16.00 -0.48
CA VAL A 42 13.98 15.52 0.68
C VAL A 42 15.16 14.64 0.22
N GLY A 43 14.92 13.73 -0.71
CA GLY A 43 15.96 12.88 -1.30
C GLY A 43 17.07 13.69 -1.99
N ALA A 44 16.70 14.72 -2.76
CA ALA A 44 17.66 15.59 -3.43
C ALA A 44 18.52 16.38 -2.43
N VAL A 45 17.92 16.90 -1.36
CA VAL A 45 18.65 17.62 -0.29
C VAL A 45 19.63 16.68 0.41
N LEU A 46 19.16 15.49 0.83
CA LEU A 46 20.02 14.49 1.49
C LEU A 46 21.16 14.04 0.56
N PHE A 47 20.87 13.81 -0.72
CA PHE A 47 21.88 13.48 -1.72
C PHE A 47 22.92 14.59 -1.87
N GLY A 48 22.50 15.86 -1.92
CA GLY A 48 23.39 17.01 -1.99
C GLY A 48 24.32 17.09 -0.78
N ILE A 49 23.78 16.99 0.44
CA ILE A 49 24.56 17.05 1.69
C ILE A 49 25.58 15.91 1.75
N VAL A 50 25.14 14.66 1.56
CA VAL A 50 26.01 13.49 1.62
C VAL A 50 27.07 13.56 0.51
N SER A 51 26.72 14.12 -0.65
CA SER A 51 27.64 14.32 -1.76
C SER A 51 28.82 15.25 -1.47
N LEU A 52 28.74 16.10 -0.44
CA LEU A 52 29.86 16.93 -0.03
C LEU A 52 30.95 16.13 0.72
N PHE A 53 30.59 14.99 1.31
CA PHE A 53 31.45 14.29 2.28
C PHE A 53 31.84 12.85 1.89
N THR A 54 31.28 12.27 0.83
CA THR A 54 31.53 10.86 0.47
C THR A 54 31.84 10.65 -1.01
N ALA A 55 32.51 9.55 -1.37
CA ALA A 55 32.69 9.12 -2.76
C ALA A 55 31.41 8.48 -3.34
N ALA A 56 31.25 8.49 -4.66
CA ALA A 56 30.02 8.09 -5.36
C ALA A 56 29.47 6.71 -4.94
N GLY A 57 30.33 5.71 -4.71
CA GLY A 57 29.92 4.37 -4.31
C GLY A 57 29.28 4.30 -2.92
N VAL A 58 29.82 5.04 -1.94
CA VAL A 58 29.27 5.08 -0.57
C VAL A 58 27.90 5.75 -0.57
N ARG A 59 27.73 6.81 -1.37
CA ARG A 59 26.46 7.54 -1.50
C ARG A 59 25.32 6.62 -1.94
N PHE A 60 25.57 5.77 -2.94
CA PHE A 60 24.55 4.86 -3.46
C PHE A 60 24.10 3.88 -2.38
N VAL A 61 25.05 3.26 -1.68
CA VAL A 61 24.74 2.31 -0.59
C VAL A 61 23.95 2.99 0.52
N THR A 62 24.36 4.16 0.98
CA THR A 62 23.73 4.84 2.12
C THR A 62 22.38 5.45 1.78
N LEU A 63 22.18 5.96 0.55
CA LEU A 63 20.96 6.69 0.19
C LEU A 63 19.92 5.85 -0.55
N VAL A 64 20.32 4.76 -1.22
CA VAL A 64 19.38 3.94 -2.01
C VAL A 64 18.95 2.69 -1.23
N ILE A 65 19.88 2.00 -0.58
CA ILE A 65 19.57 0.71 0.05
C ILE A 65 18.56 0.84 1.19
N PRO A 66 18.70 1.76 2.17
CA PRO A 66 17.73 1.87 3.26
C PRO A 66 16.30 2.19 2.80
N PRO A 67 16.03 3.21 1.97
CA PRO A 67 14.67 3.47 1.51
C PRO A 67 14.12 2.37 0.61
N ALA A 68 14.95 1.74 -0.25
CA ALA A 68 14.52 0.59 -1.04
C ALA A 68 14.13 -0.60 -0.16
N PHE A 69 14.88 -0.84 0.91
CA PHE A 69 14.57 -1.88 1.89
C PHE A 69 13.26 -1.59 2.63
N VAL A 70 13.06 -0.36 3.11
CA VAL A 70 11.81 0.04 3.76
C VAL A 70 10.63 -0.16 2.80
N PHE A 71 10.74 0.34 1.57
CA PHE A 71 9.71 0.19 0.54
C PHE A 71 9.38 -1.28 0.26
N ALA A 72 10.39 -2.14 0.12
CA ALA A 72 10.21 -3.56 -0.11
C ALA A 72 9.50 -4.28 1.05
N VAL A 73 9.72 -3.84 2.28
CA VAL A 73 9.11 -4.41 3.49
C VAL A 73 7.68 -3.91 3.70
N THR A 74 7.39 -2.67 3.33
CA THR A 74 6.07 -2.04 3.55
C THR A 74 5.10 -2.24 2.40
N ARG A 75 5.57 -2.53 1.19
CA ARG A 75 4.65 -2.74 0.04
C ARG A 75 3.69 -3.89 0.33
N PRO A 76 2.37 -3.69 0.18
CA PRO A 76 1.39 -4.77 0.35
C PRO A 76 1.53 -5.79 -0.78
N GLY A 77 1.49 -7.07 -0.44
CA GLY A 77 1.42 -8.16 -1.42
C GLY A 77 0.01 -8.33 -2.02
N PRO A 78 -0.19 -9.33 -2.91
CA PRO A 78 -1.49 -9.65 -3.51
C PRO A 78 -2.60 -9.88 -2.48
N ASP A 79 -2.23 -10.35 -1.28
CA ASP A 79 -3.14 -10.63 -0.16
C ASP A 79 -3.52 -9.38 0.65
N GLY A 80 -3.04 -8.18 0.26
CA GLY A 80 -3.23 -6.92 0.98
C GLY A 80 -2.41 -6.78 2.27
N LEU A 81 -1.61 -7.79 2.62
CA LEU A 81 -0.71 -7.79 3.78
C LEU A 81 0.71 -7.40 3.37
N SER A 82 1.37 -6.56 4.18
CA SER A 82 2.80 -6.24 3.99
C SER A 82 3.70 -7.31 4.60
N PHE A 83 4.97 -7.36 4.17
CA PHE A 83 5.96 -8.25 4.78
C PHE A 83 6.16 -7.94 6.28
N TYR A 84 6.07 -6.67 6.65
CA TYR A 84 6.03 -6.25 8.05
C TYR A 84 4.86 -6.89 8.82
N ASP A 85 3.66 -6.94 8.22
CA ASP A 85 2.49 -7.57 8.84
C ASP A 85 2.66 -9.07 9.05
N LEU A 86 3.32 -9.75 8.10
CA LEU A 86 3.63 -11.17 8.22
C LEU A 86 4.59 -11.44 9.39
N ILE A 87 5.66 -10.65 9.51
CA ILE A 87 6.60 -10.74 10.65
C ILE A 87 5.87 -10.47 11.96
N ARG A 88 5.04 -9.42 12.00
CA ARG A 88 4.27 -9.04 13.19
C ARG A 88 3.28 -10.14 13.59
N ARG A 89 2.61 -10.76 12.61
CA ARG A 89 1.72 -11.91 12.84
C ARG A 89 2.47 -13.12 13.33
N LYS A 90 3.62 -13.47 12.72
CA LYS A 90 4.48 -14.58 13.18
C LYS A 90 4.93 -14.39 14.62
N ARG A 91 5.34 -13.17 15.00
CA ARG A 91 5.70 -12.84 16.40
C ARG A 91 4.53 -12.97 17.36
N ARG A 92 3.34 -12.45 17.00
CA ARG A 92 2.12 -12.62 17.81
C ARG A 92 1.72 -14.09 17.95
N TRP A 93 1.85 -14.86 16.87
CA TRP A 93 1.57 -16.28 16.87
C TRP A 93 2.54 -17.06 17.77
N ALA A 94 3.83 -16.74 17.74
CA ALA A 94 4.82 -17.34 18.64
C ALA A 94 4.46 -17.14 20.12
N GLY A 95 3.99 -15.94 20.50
CA GLY A 95 3.52 -15.67 21.87
C GLY A 95 2.15 -16.26 22.19
N SER A 96 1.28 -16.44 21.19
CA SER A 96 -0.10 -16.91 21.37
C SER A 96 -0.27 -18.42 21.16
N ARG A 97 0.81 -19.14 20.80
CA ARG A 97 0.80 -20.60 20.59
C ARG A 97 0.26 -21.36 21.80
N ARG A 98 0.49 -20.82 23.01
CA ARG A 98 -0.07 -21.34 24.27
C ARG A 98 -1.55 -21.04 24.49
N ARG A 99 -2.24 -20.17 23.74
CA ARG A 99 -3.70 -19.95 23.90
C ARG A 99 -4.53 -20.84 22.98
N TYR A 100 -4.04 -21.09 21.76
CA TYR A 100 -4.79 -21.87 20.78
C TYR A 100 -4.67 -23.39 20.96
N LEU A 101 -3.63 -23.87 21.64
CA LEU A 101 -3.49 -25.29 21.97
C LEU A 101 -4.44 -25.79 23.06
N TYR A 102 -5.01 -24.90 23.91
CA TYR A 102 -5.98 -25.30 24.95
C TYR A 102 -7.42 -25.39 24.46
N ARG A 103 -7.75 -24.83 23.28
CA ARG A 103 -9.13 -24.87 22.73
C ARG A 103 -9.39 -26.10 21.85
N ARG A 104 -8.39 -26.93 21.59
CA ARG A 104 -8.47 -28.18 20.83
C ARG A 104 -8.28 -29.38 21.78
N GLY A 105 -9.00 -29.36 22.88
CA GLY A 105 -8.91 -30.32 23.97
C GLY A 105 -10.09 -30.14 24.92
N SER A 106 -11.31 -30.20 24.38
CA SER A 106 -12.57 -30.37 25.10
C SER A 106 -13.58 -30.98 24.15
#